data_AF-A0A927NAE6-F1
#
_entry.id   AF-A0A927NAE6-F1
#
_cell.length_a   1.000
_cell.length_b   1.000
_cell.length_c   1.000
_cell.angle_alpha   90.00
_cell.angle_beta   90.00
_cell.angle_gamma   90.00
#
_symmetry.space_group_name_H-M   'P 1'
#
loop_
_entity.id
_entity.type
_entity.pdbx_description
1 polymer ?
#
loop_
_entity_poly.entity_id
_entity_poly.type
_entity_poly.pdbx_seq_one_letter_code
_entity_poly.pdbx_strand_id
1 'polypeptide(L)'
;MVVWIVVFVLVIALAVFITVFALPRIYLKPRYTINKSEDRCIKRVYEKNGQSMVFEPEEKWRGIIKQYVLSERDDKKVAIFKVDESLSYVEFNVVVFNAFNDVSEVIRVSDYVNGRGGYAKTVELPKDASYLSISVTRADNKQFVNELPIKVSAGRKFGYIVINALTVIMEVVASKICLANILGKEFRESMVFNLREAIISAILAGALILISTIAVLINTKIREKKLQQLR
;
A
#
# COMPACT_ATOMS: atom_id res chain seq x y z
N MET A 1 -21.75 25.06 -31.64
CA MET A 1 -20.26 25.11 -31.68
C MET A 1 -19.67 25.39 -30.30
N VAL A 2 -19.98 26.52 -29.66
CA VAL A 2 -19.45 26.89 -28.34
C VAL A 2 -19.70 25.82 -27.26
N VAL A 3 -20.91 25.26 -27.20
CA VAL A 3 -21.26 24.17 -26.26
C VAL A 3 -20.34 22.96 -26.42
N TRP A 4 -20.04 22.54 -27.64
CA TRP A 4 -19.18 21.38 -27.90
C TRP A 4 -17.70 21.65 -27.58
N ILE A 5 -17.25 22.91 -27.73
CA ILE A 5 -15.90 23.32 -27.29
C ILE A 5 -15.80 23.24 -25.76
N VAL A 6 -16.80 23.72 -25.04
CA VAL A 6 -16.84 23.62 -23.56
C VAL A 6 -16.86 22.17 -23.11
N VAL A 7 -17.69 21.32 -23.74
CA VAL A 7 -17.75 19.88 -23.44
C VAL A 7 -16.41 19.20 -23.74
N PHE A 8 -15.74 19.54 -24.84
CA PHE A 8 -14.42 18.99 -25.19
C PHE A 8 -13.37 19.30 -24.11
N VAL A 9 -13.28 20.56 -23.68
CA VAL A 9 -12.36 20.97 -22.62
C VAL A 9 -12.67 20.24 -21.31
N LEU A 10 -13.95 20.07 -20.98
CA LEU A 10 -14.38 19.39 -19.77
C LEU A 10 -14.03 17.89 -19.80
N VAL A 11 -14.22 17.22 -20.94
CA VAL A 11 -13.83 15.81 -21.14
C VAL A 11 -12.34 15.61 -20.89
N ILE A 12 -11.49 16.46 -21.49
CA ILE A 12 -10.04 16.40 -21.30
C ILE A 12 -9.68 16.66 -19.83
N ALA A 13 -10.23 17.72 -19.23
CA ALA A 13 -9.95 18.07 -17.84
C ALA A 13 -10.34 16.94 -16.88
N LEU A 14 -11.49 16.31 -17.10
CA LEU A 14 -11.98 15.18 -16.29
C LEU A 14 -11.09 13.94 -16.47
N ALA A 15 -10.71 13.61 -17.70
CA ALA A 15 -9.85 12.46 -17.98
C ALA A 15 -8.46 12.63 -17.36
N VAL A 16 -7.86 13.82 -17.49
CA VAL A 16 -6.59 14.16 -16.81
C VAL A 16 -6.74 14.07 -15.29
N PHE A 17 -7.83 14.58 -14.73
CA PHE A 17 -8.08 14.52 -13.29
C PHE A 17 -8.15 13.06 -12.78
N ILE A 18 -8.90 12.21 -13.49
CA ILE A 18 -9.07 10.80 -13.12
C ILE A 18 -7.74 10.04 -13.23
N THR A 19 -7.03 10.19 -14.34
CA THR A 19 -5.80 9.43 -14.63
C THR A 19 -4.61 9.86 -13.78
N VAL A 20 -4.47 11.17 -13.50
CA VAL A 20 -3.33 11.72 -12.75
C VAL A 20 -3.56 11.73 -11.24
N PHE A 21 -4.77 12.03 -10.78
CA PHE A 21 -5.03 12.25 -9.35
C PHE A 21 -5.86 11.12 -8.71
N ALA A 22 -7.00 10.75 -9.31
CA ALA A 22 -7.94 9.82 -8.68
C ALA A 22 -7.43 8.37 -8.69
N LEU A 23 -7.10 7.83 -9.86
CA LEU A 23 -6.71 6.43 -10.03
C LEU A 23 -5.42 6.09 -9.28
N PRO A 24 -4.34 6.89 -9.33
CA PRO A 24 -3.12 6.59 -8.60
C PRO A 24 -3.34 6.60 -7.08
N ARG A 25 -4.22 7.49 -6.58
CA ARG A 25 -4.52 7.58 -5.14
C ARG A 25 -5.32 6.38 -4.63
N ILE A 26 -6.13 5.75 -5.47
CA ILE A 26 -6.95 4.59 -5.10
C ILE A 26 -6.14 3.29 -5.24
N TYR A 27 -5.50 3.08 -6.39
CA TYR A 27 -4.90 1.78 -6.72
C TYR A 27 -3.42 1.66 -6.32
N LEU A 28 -2.67 2.76 -6.35
CA LEU A 28 -1.21 2.73 -6.24
C LEU A 28 -0.70 3.19 -4.88
N LYS A 29 -1.54 3.07 -3.84
CA LYS A 29 -1.07 3.23 -2.47
C LYS A 29 -0.07 2.12 -2.14
N PRO A 30 1.19 2.47 -1.86
CA PRO A 30 2.17 1.49 -1.41
C PRO A 30 1.68 0.85 -0.12
N ARG A 31 1.78 -0.48 -0.03
CA ARG A 31 1.46 -1.25 1.18
C ARG A 31 2.66 -2.11 1.55
N TYR A 32 2.72 -2.56 2.80
CA TYR A 32 3.75 -3.50 3.21
C TYR A 32 3.46 -4.86 2.60
N THR A 33 4.48 -5.50 2.04
CA THR A 33 4.37 -6.81 1.38
C THR A 33 4.55 -7.96 2.37
N ILE A 34 4.08 -7.79 3.60
CA ILE A 34 4.19 -8.84 4.62
C ILE A 34 2.93 -9.68 4.52
N ASN A 35 3.09 -10.89 3.99
CA ASN A 35 2.00 -11.84 3.86
C ASN A 35 1.82 -12.54 5.20
N LYS A 36 0.95 -11.99 6.05
CA LYS A 36 0.52 -12.57 7.33
C LYS A 36 1.68 -12.74 8.33
N SER A 37 1.35 -12.83 9.62
CA SER A 37 2.34 -13.21 10.63
C SER A 37 2.49 -14.74 10.65
N GLU A 38 3.74 -15.21 10.66
CA GLU A 38 4.09 -16.62 10.90
C GLU A 38 4.19 -16.95 12.40
N ASP A 39 3.90 -15.96 13.26
CA ASP A 39 3.97 -16.12 14.71
C ASP A 39 2.88 -17.08 15.21
N ARG A 40 3.25 -17.92 16.17
CA ARG A 40 2.37 -18.96 16.70
C ARG A 40 1.74 -18.50 18.00
N CYS A 41 0.41 -18.48 18.07
CA CYS A 41 -0.29 -18.32 19.35
C CYS A 41 -0.09 -19.57 20.22
N ILE A 42 0.52 -19.40 21.39
CA ILE A 42 0.81 -20.50 22.33
C ILE A 42 -0.32 -20.62 23.37
N LYS A 43 -0.80 -19.49 23.88
CA LYS A 43 -1.76 -19.47 24.99
C LYS A 43 -2.71 -18.29 24.87
N ARG A 44 -3.98 -18.50 25.22
CA ARG A 44 -4.97 -17.45 25.42
C ARG A 44 -5.39 -17.46 26.89
N VAL A 45 -5.45 -16.28 27.48
CA VAL A 45 -5.87 -16.05 28.86
C VAL A 45 -7.03 -15.07 28.82
N TYR A 46 -8.18 -15.52 29.30
CA TYR A 46 -9.39 -14.69 29.40
C TYR A 46 -9.53 -14.22 30.83
N GLU A 47 -9.66 -12.92 31.02
CA GLU A 47 -9.83 -12.26 32.31
C GLU A 47 -11.17 -11.48 32.30
N LYS A 48 -11.70 -11.13 33.47
CA LYS A 48 -12.96 -10.40 33.57
C LYS A 48 -12.96 -9.05 32.83
N ASN A 49 -11.79 -8.41 32.71
CA ASN A 49 -11.63 -7.08 32.12
C ASN A 49 -10.89 -7.12 30.77
N GLY A 50 -10.71 -8.30 30.16
CA GLY A 50 -9.96 -8.38 28.91
C GLY A 50 -9.44 -9.76 28.53
N GLN A 51 -8.60 -9.78 27.50
CA GLN A 51 -7.95 -10.99 27.02
C GLN A 51 -6.46 -10.74 26.78
N SER A 52 -5.64 -11.75 27.04
CA SER A 52 -4.23 -11.74 26.73
C SER A 52 -3.86 -12.97 25.92
N MET A 53 -3.11 -12.76 24.84
CA MET A 53 -2.64 -13.82 23.95
C MET A 53 -1.12 -13.83 23.97
N VAL A 54 -0.53 -14.99 24.23
CA VAL A 54 0.91 -15.20 24.22
C VAL A 54 1.30 -15.82 22.89
N PHE A 55 2.29 -15.22 22.25
CA PHE A 55 2.80 -15.63 20.95
C PHE A 55 4.28 -15.99 21.02
N GLU A 56 4.63 -16.99 20.22
CA GLU A 56 6.00 -17.32 19.85
C GLU A 56 6.30 -16.62 18.52
N PRO A 57 7.39 -15.85 18.41
CA PRO A 57 7.77 -15.29 17.14
C PRO A 57 8.24 -16.38 16.17
N GLU A 58 8.32 -16.01 14.89
CA GLU A 58 8.92 -16.80 13.83
C GLU A 58 10.29 -17.37 14.25
N GLU A 59 10.61 -18.59 13.78
CA GLU A 59 11.79 -19.36 14.21
C GLU A 59 13.10 -18.56 14.13
N LYS A 60 13.26 -17.74 13.08
CA LYS A 60 14.42 -16.86 12.90
C LYS A 60 14.66 -15.87 14.04
N TRP A 61 13.59 -15.44 14.74
CA TRP A 61 13.67 -14.45 15.80
C TRP A 61 13.67 -15.03 17.21
N ARG A 62 13.36 -16.32 17.39
CA ARG A 62 13.28 -16.98 18.72
C ARG A 62 14.59 -16.93 19.50
N GLY A 63 15.72 -16.81 18.81
CA GLY A 63 17.02 -16.59 19.46
C GLY A 63 17.11 -15.25 20.21
N ILE A 64 16.35 -14.24 19.76
CA ILE A 64 16.44 -12.84 20.22
C ILE A 64 15.20 -12.47 21.02
N ILE A 65 14.01 -12.68 20.46
CA ILE A 65 12.73 -12.44 21.10
C ILE A 65 12.16 -13.82 21.42
N LYS A 66 12.04 -14.15 22.70
CA LYS A 66 11.55 -15.47 23.14
C LYS A 66 10.05 -15.57 22.93
N GLN A 67 9.32 -14.57 23.42
CA GLN A 67 7.85 -14.55 23.43
C GLN A 67 7.36 -13.11 23.44
N TYR A 68 6.12 -12.90 23.03
CA TYR A 68 5.44 -11.64 23.28
C TYR A 68 3.99 -11.86 23.67
N VAL A 69 3.44 -10.91 24.40
CA VAL A 69 2.06 -10.91 24.86
C VAL A 69 1.34 -9.75 24.23
N LEU A 70 0.23 -10.05 23.56
CA LEU A 70 -0.75 -9.06 23.13
C LEU A 70 -1.88 -9.05 24.15
N SER A 71 -2.01 -7.96 24.89
CA SER A 71 -3.02 -7.80 25.95
C SER A 71 -4.00 -6.70 25.56
N GLU A 72 -5.29 -6.98 25.74
CA GLU A 72 -6.39 -6.04 25.55
C GLU A 72 -7.14 -5.93 26.87
N ARG A 73 -7.11 -4.73 27.48
CA ARG A 73 -7.79 -4.40 28.74
C ARG A 73 -8.35 -2.99 28.66
N ASP A 74 -9.59 -2.80 29.09
CA ASP A 74 -10.25 -1.48 29.16
C ASP A 74 -10.07 -0.64 27.87
N ASP A 75 -10.33 -1.26 26.71
CA ASP A 75 -10.20 -0.62 25.39
C ASP A 75 -8.77 -0.22 24.97
N LYS A 76 -7.75 -0.60 25.75
CA LYS A 76 -6.33 -0.42 25.46
C LYS A 76 -5.70 -1.73 25.02
N LYS A 77 -4.99 -1.69 23.89
CA LYS A 77 -4.17 -2.80 23.39
C LYS A 77 -2.71 -2.50 23.64
N VAL A 78 -2.00 -3.44 24.25
CA VAL A 78 -0.58 -3.32 24.53
C VAL A 78 0.16 -4.58 24.12
N ALA A 79 1.39 -4.41 23.66
CA ALA A 79 2.33 -5.49 23.40
C ALA A 79 3.48 -5.44 24.41
N ILE A 80 3.81 -6.60 24.98
CA ILE A 80 4.95 -6.79 25.88
C ILE A 80 5.84 -7.85 25.27
N PHE A 81 7.14 -7.55 25.12
CA PHE A 81 8.09 -8.46 24.47
C PHE A 81 9.09 -8.99 25.48
N LYS A 82 9.20 -10.32 25.56
CA LYS A 82 10.27 -11.01 26.28
C LYS A 82 11.41 -11.30 25.32
N VAL A 83 12.55 -10.71 25.58
CA VAL A 83 13.80 -10.88 24.84
C VAL A 83 14.72 -11.86 25.57
N ASP A 84 15.76 -12.29 24.89
CA ASP A 84 16.83 -13.07 25.50
C ASP A 84 17.55 -12.25 26.58
N GLU A 85 17.73 -12.86 27.76
CA GLU A 85 18.31 -12.21 28.94
C GLU A 85 19.79 -11.86 28.76
N SER A 86 20.48 -12.49 27.79
CA SER A 86 21.88 -12.18 27.47
C SER A 86 22.07 -10.91 26.65
N LEU A 87 20.99 -10.35 26.08
CA LEU A 87 21.04 -9.17 25.21
C LEU A 87 21.06 -7.88 26.03
N SER A 88 21.98 -6.98 25.69
CA SER A 88 22.05 -5.65 26.30
C SER A 88 21.15 -4.63 25.59
N TYR A 89 21.03 -4.76 24.28
CA TYR A 89 20.31 -3.84 23.41
C TYR A 89 19.54 -4.60 22.33
N VAL A 90 18.31 -4.17 22.08
CA VAL A 90 17.50 -4.69 20.98
C VAL A 90 16.77 -3.57 20.26
N GLU A 91 16.68 -3.73 18.95
CA GLU A 91 15.94 -2.85 18.08
C GLU A 91 15.14 -3.67 17.07
N PHE A 92 13.83 -3.45 17.05
CA PHE A 92 12.93 -4.19 16.18
C PHE A 92 11.75 -3.33 15.74
N ASN A 93 11.19 -3.68 14.60
CA ASN A 93 9.95 -3.12 14.09
C ASN A 93 8.80 -4.06 14.42
N VAL A 94 7.75 -3.50 15.01
CA VAL A 94 6.47 -4.16 15.23
C VAL A 94 5.53 -3.71 14.13
N VAL A 95 5.16 -4.62 13.24
CA VAL A 95 4.18 -4.37 12.20
C VAL A 95 2.82 -4.81 12.71
N VAL A 96 1.90 -3.84 12.83
CA VAL A 96 0.56 -4.05 13.36
C VAL A 96 -0.41 -4.27 12.21
N PHE A 97 -1.14 -5.39 12.25
CA PHE A 97 -2.17 -5.71 11.26
C PHE A 97 -3.56 -5.57 11.86
N ASN A 98 -4.50 -5.09 11.05
CA ASN A 98 -5.91 -5.10 11.38
C ASN A 98 -6.59 -6.41 10.97
N ALA A 99 -7.90 -6.50 11.23
CA ALA A 99 -8.71 -7.70 10.95
C ALA A 99 -8.80 -8.04 9.45
N PHE A 100 -8.52 -7.07 8.58
CA PHE A 100 -8.55 -7.22 7.12
C PHE A 100 -7.17 -7.55 6.52
N ASN A 101 -6.17 -7.90 7.33
CA ASN A 101 -4.78 -8.12 6.93
C ASN A 101 -4.08 -6.88 6.34
N ASP A 102 -4.61 -5.69 6.59
CA ASP A 102 -3.94 -4.45 6.23
C ASP A 102 -3.04 -4.00 7.38
N VAL A 103 -1.83 -3.52 7.05
CA VAL A 103 -0.95 -2.91 8.05
C VAL A 103 -1.52 -1.57 8.49
N SER A 104 -1.86 -1.49 9.78
CA SER A 104 -2.35 -0.28 10.43
C SER A 104 -1.18 0.66 10.74
N GLU A 105 -0.15 0.14 11.40
CA GLU A 105 1.00 0.93 11.84
C GLU A 105 2.29 0.08 11.88
N VAL A 106 3.45 0.74 11.75
CA VAL A 106 4.76 0.13 12.00
C VAL A 106 5.44 0.92 13.10
N ILE A 107 5.62 0.28 14.25
CA ILE A 107 6.21 0.87 15.44
C ILE A 107 7.65 0.42 15.56
N ARG A 108 8.60 1.37 15.57
CA ARG A 108 10.02 1.08 15.84
C ARG A 108 10.25 1.09 17.35
N VAL A 109 10.77 -0.01 17.86
CA VAL A 109 11.11 -0.18 19.27
C VAL A 109 12.62 -0.32 19.37
N SER A 110 13.25 0.62 20.08
CA SER A 110 14.66 0.58 20.45
C SER A 110 14.74 0.63 21.96
N ASP A 111 15.31 -0.40 22.59
CA ASP A 111 15.37 -0.46 24.05
C ASP A 111 16.68 -1.11 24.54
N TYR A 112 17.14 -0.62 25.69
CA TYR A 112 18.24 -1.21 26.44
C TYR A 112 17.63 -2.13 27.51
N VAL A 113 17.93 -3.41 27.43
CA VAL A 113 17.23 -4.45 28.20
C VAL A 113 18.00 -4.85 29.46
N ASN A 114 19.25 -4.37 29.59
CA ASN A 114 20.08 -4.59 30.77
C ASN A 114 19.33 -4.23 32.08
N GLY A 115 19.20 -5.22 32.96
CA GLY A 115 18.58 -5.06 34.28
C GLY A 115 17.05 -5.17 34.34
N ARG A 116 16.35 -5.41 33.22
CA ARG A 116 14.87 -5.57 33.19
C ARG A 116 14.38 -7.02 33.14
N GLY A 117 15.24 -7.99 33.48
CA GLY A 117 14.88 -9.41 33.50
C GLY A 117 14.43 -9.95 32.13
N GLY A 118 15.00 -9.43 31.04
CA GLY A 118 14.68 -9.87 29.69
C GLY A 118 13.36 -9.35 29.12
N TYR A 119 12.81 -8.23 29.62
CA TYR A 119 11.62 -7.60 29.04
C TYR A 119 11.94 -6.25 28.40
N ALA A 120 11.46 -6.07 27.17
CA ALA A 120 11.50 -4.78 26.49
C ALA A 120 10.33 -3.88 26.92
N LYS A 121 10.44 -2.59 26.61
CA LYS A 121 9.41 -1.58 26.84
C LYS A 121 8.04 -2.02 26.29
N THR A 122 7.00 -1.77 27.07
CA THR A 122 5.61 -1.96 26.63
C THR A 122 5.28 -1.01 25.50
N VAL A 123 4.64 -1.54 24.46
CA VAL A 123 4.22 -0.79 23.27
C VAL A 123 2.71 -0.68 23.26
N GLU A 124 2.20 0.55 23.19
CA GLU A 124 0.77 0.78 22.96
C GLU A 124 0.44 0.51 21.50
N LEU A 125 -0.64 -0.21 21.25
CA LEU A 125 -1.10 -0.60 19.92
C LEU A 125 -2.37 0.18 19.54
N PRO A 126 -2.59 0.44 18.24
CA PRO A 126 -3.84 1.02 17.78
C PRO A 126 -5.02 0.09 18.07
N LYS A 127 -6.22 0.67 18.25
CA LYS A 127 -7.44 -0.08 18.64
C LYS A 127 -7.83 -1.15 17.63
N ASP A 128 -7.51 -0.96 16.35
CA ASP A 128 -7.81 -1.93 15.28
C ASP A 128 -6.80 -3.08 15.17
N ALA A 129 -5.76 -3.10 16.01
CA ALA A 129 -4.75 -4.16 16.03
C ALA A 129 -5.38 -5.53 16.29
N SER A 130 -5.12 -6.48 15.38
CA SER A 130 -5.63 -7.85 15.43
C SER A 130 -4.50 -8.87 15.61
N TYR A 131 -3.37 -8.69 14.93
CA TYR A 131 -2.16 -9.48 15.14
C TYR A 131 -0.92 -8.66 14.78
N LEU A 132 0.24 -9.15 15.20
CA LEU A 132 1.53 -8.48 15.03
C LEU A 132 2.47 -9.36 14.20
N SER A 133 3.41 -8.72 13.51
CA SER A 133 4.61 -9.39 12.99
C SER A 133 5.82 -8.61 13.46
N ILE A 134 6.86 -9.33 13.90
CA ILE A 134 8.06 -8.73 14.45
C ILE A 134 9.21 -8.90 13.44
N SER A 135 9.97 -7.83 13.27
CA SER A 135 11.18 -7.83 12.46
C SER A 135 12.33 -7.18 13.22
N VAL A 136 13.31 -7.98 13.64
CA VAL A 136 14.47 -7.47 14.38
C VAL A 136 15.41 -6.76 13.41
N THR A 137 15.84 -5.55 13.76
CA THR A 137 16.76 -4.75 12.94
C THR A 137 18.17 -4.76 13.53
N ARG A 138 18.30 -4.71 14.85
CA ARG A 138 19.59 -4.79 15.54
C ARG A 138 19.43 -5.53 16.87
N ALA A 139 20.41 -6.36 17.21
CA ALA A 139 20.55 -6.95 18.54
C ALA A 139 22.03 -6.91 18.92
N ASP A 140 22.37 -6.13 19.95
CA ASP A 140 23.76 -5.79 20.31
C ASP A 140 24.62 -5.41 19.08
N ASN A 141 25.67 -6.19 18.81
CA ASN A 141 26.61 -5.98 17.71
C ASN A 141 26.15 -6.59 16.37
N LYS A 142 25.00 -7.26 16.33
CA LYS A 142 24.45 -7.87 15.11
C LYS A 142 23.40 -6.95 14.50
N GLN A 143 23.61 -6.57 13.24
CA GLN A 143 22.60 -5.89 12.41
C GLN A 143 21.97 -6.88 11.46
N PHE A 144 20.65 -6.86 11.39
CA PHE A 144 19.85 -7.67 10.48
C PHE A 144 19.26 -6.74 9.42
N VAL A 145 19.62 -6.98 8.16
CA VAL A 145 19.05 -6.25 7.04
C VAL A 145 17.66 -6.83 6.78
N ASN A 146 16.67 -6.28 7.46
CA ASN A 146 15.27 -6.56 7.19
C ASN A 146 14.62 -5.31 6.59
N GLU A 147 14.70 -5.21 5.28
CA GLU A 147 13.86 -4.27 4.56
C GLU A 147 12.43 -4.80 4.64
N LEU A 148 11.53 -4.11 5.33
CA LEU A 148 10.09 -4.32 5.18
C LEU A 148 9.74 -3.82 3.77
N PRO A 149 9.55 -4.69 2.76
CA PRO A 149 9.42 -4.20 1.40
C PRO A 149 8.04 -3.55 1.27
N ILE A 150 8.04 -2.23 1.10
CA ILE A 150 6.86 -1.46 0.76
C ILE A 150 6.68 -1.60 -0.75
N LYS A 151 5.65 -2.33 -1.19
CA LYS A 151 5.35 -2.51 -2.62
C LYS A 151 3.86 -2.36 -2.87
N VAL A 152 3.50 -1.86 -4.04
CA VAL A 152 2.13 -1.97 -4.53
C VAL A 152 1.88 -3.40 -5.03
N SER A 153 0.82 -4.05 -4.54
CA SER A 153 0.43 -5.41 -4.94
C SER A 153 0.25 -5.51 -6.47
N ALA A 154 0.71 -6.62 -7.08
CA ALA A 154 0.62 -6.84 -8.52
C ALA A 154 -0.82 -6.75 -9.06
N GLY A 155 -1.81 -7.29 -8.33
CA GLY A 155 -3.22 -7.21 -8.71
C GLY A 155 -3.76 -5.77 -8.79
N ARG A 156 -3.31 -4.87 -7.91
CA ARG A 156 -3.68 -3.45 -7.98
C ARG A 156 -2.97 -2.71 -9.11
N LYS A 157 -1.72 -3.07 -9.41
CA LYS A 157 -1.03 -2.55 -10.61
C LYS A 157 -1.78 -2.97 -11.87
N PHE A 158 -2.22 -4.22 -11.94
CA PHE A 158 -3.02 -4.72 -13.06
C PHE A 158 -4.38 -4.03 -13.15
N GLY A 159 -5.12 -3.92 -12.04
CA GLY A 159 -6.39 -3.20 -12.00
C GLY A 159 -6.26 -1.73 -12.42
N TYR A 160 -5.17 -1.06 -12.02
CA TYR A 160 -4.85 0.28 -12.49
C TYR A 160 -4.65 0.32 -14.01
N ILE A 161 -3.85 -0.58 -14.58
CA ILE A 161 -3.60 -0.62 -16.04
C ILE A 161 -4.91 -0.78 -16.82
N VAL A 162 -5.77 -1.70 -16.38
CA VAL A 162 -7.06 -1.97 -17.04
C VAL A 162 -7.98 -0.74 -16.99
N ILE A 163 -8.16 -0.14 -15.82
CA ILE A 163 -9.07 1.02 -15.67
C ILE A 163 -8.51 2.26 -16.36
N ASN A 164 -7.18 2.45 -16.31
CA ASN A 164 -6.51 3.53 -17.05
C ASN A 164 -6.74 3.36 -18.57
N ALA A 165 -6.58 2.15 -19.10
CA ALA A 165 -6.83 1.85 -20.50
C ALA A 165 -8.28 2.16 -20.90
N LEU A 166 -9.25 1.73 -20.09
CA LEU A 166 -10.67 2.04 -20.33
C LEU A 166 -10.95 3.55 -20.31
N THR A 167 -10.33 4.28 -19.37
CA THR A 167 -10.50 5.73 -19.25
C THR A 167 -9.97 6.46 -20.49
N VAL A 168 -8.79 6.09 -20.99
CA VAL A 168 -8.20 6.68 -22.19
C VAL A 168 -9.01 6.34 -23.45
N ILE A 169 -9.50 5.10 -23.58
CA ILE A 169 -10.37 4.71 -24.70
C ILE A 169 -11.63 5.57 -24.71
N MET A 170 -12.28 5.72 -23.55
CA MET A 170 -13.47 6.56 -23.40
C MET A 170 -13.19 8.03 -23.71
N GLU A 171 -12.05 8.55 -23.26
CA GLU A 171 -11.61 9.92 -23.55
C GLU A 171 -11.41 10.14 -25.06
N VAL A 172 -10.73 9.22 -25.75
CA VAL A 172 -10.48 9.34 -27.19
C VAL A 172 -11.79 9.28 -27.98
N VAL A 173 -12.71 8.39 -27.62
CA VAL A 173 -14.03 8.31 -28.26
C VAL A 173 -14.85 9.58 -28.00
N ALA A 174 -14.90 10.06 -26.75
CA ALA A 174 -15.63 11.29 -26.41
C ALA A 174 -15.03 12.53 -27.10
N SER A 175 -13.70 12.62 -27.15
CA SER A 175 -12.96 13.66 -27.86
C SER A 175 -13.27 13.63 -29.36
N LYS A 176 -13.30 12.44 -29.96
CA LYS A 176 -13.67 12.24 -31.36
C LYS A 176 -15.10 12.70 -31.66
N ILE A 177 -16.06 12.38 -30.79
CA ILE A 177 -17.45 12.85 -30.91
C ILE A 177 -17.53 14.38 -30.81
N CYS A 178 -16.78 14.98 -29.88
CA CYS A 178 -16.74 16.43 -29.73
C CYS A 178 -16.15 17.11 -30.98
N LEU A 179 -15.01 16.62 -31.47
CA LEU A 179 -14.37 17.13 -32.69
C LEU A 179 -15.27 16.97 -33.92
N ALA A 180 -15.97 15.84 -34.05
CA ALA A 180 -16.92 15.64 -35.14
C ALA A 180 -18.10 16.63 -35.10
N ASN A 181 -18.55 17.04 -33.90
CA ASN A 181 -19.60 18.07 -33.76
C ASN A 181 -19.09 19.50 -33.92
N ILE A 182 -17.79 19.75 -33.72
CA ILE A 182 -17.17 21.08 -33.92
C ILE A 182 -16.79 21.29 -35.40
N LEU A 183 -16.16 20.30 -36.02
CA LEU A 183 -15.55 20.39 -37.36
C LEU A 183 -16.41 19.74 -38.44
N GLY A 184 -17.14 18.67 -38.11
CA GLY A 184 -17.71 17.76 -39.10
C GLY A 184 -18.94 18.28 -39.83
N LYS A 185 -19.73 19.21 -39.25
CA LYS A 185 -21.04 19.67 -39.80
C LYS A 185 -21.82 18.53 -40.46
N GLU A 186 -21.82 18.43 -41.80
CA GLU A 186 -22.52 17.38 -42.58
C GLU A 186 -21.76 16.03 -42.67
N PHE A 187 -20.44 16.02 -42.50
CA PHE A 187 -19.60 14.80 -42.53
C PHE A 187 -19.33 14.21 -41.14
N ARG A 188 -20.14 14.57 -40.13
CA ARG A 188 -19.98 14.12 -38.74
C ARG A 188 -19.90 12.60 -38.62
N GLU A 189 -20.77 11.88 -39.32
CA GLU A 189 -20.84 10.42 -39.28
C GLU A 189 -19.61 9.78 -39.94
N SER A 190 -19.14 10.36 -41.04
CA SER A 190 -17.90 9.90 -41.70
C SER A 190 -16.69 10.06 -40.77
N MET A 191 -16.58 11.17 -40.05
CA MET A 191 -15.50 11.35 -39.07
C MET A 191 -15.56 10.33 -37.93
N VAL A 192 -16.74 9.94 -37.46
CA VAL A 192 -16.89 9.01 -36.34
C VAL A 192 -16.71 7.54 -36.77
N PHE A 193 -17.30 7.14 -37.89
CA PHE A 193 -17.43 5.73 -38.27
C PHE A 193 -16.44 5.24 -39.33
N ASN A 194 -15.61 6.12 -39.92
CA ASN A 194 -14.63 5.69 -40.91
C ASN A 194 -13.52 4.82 -40.29
N LEU A 195 -13.26 3.66 -40.90
CA LEU A 195 -12.29 2.67 -40.45
C LEU A 195 -10.86 3.24 -40.35
N ARG A 196 -10.48 4.12 -41.28
CA ARG A 196 -9.15 4.76 -41.26
C ARG A 196 -8.97 5.67 -40.05
N GLU A 197 -10.00 6.45 -39.71
CA GLU A 197 -10.02 7.31 -38.54
C GLU A 197 -10.06 6.51 -37.23
N ALA A 198 -10.74 5.35 -37.24
CA ALA A 198 -10.75 4.43 -36.11
C ALA A 198 -9.36 3.83 -35.84
N ILE A 199 -8.61 3.45 -36.89
CA ILE A 199 -7.23 2.95 -36.76
C ILE A 199 -6.31 4.03 -36.17
N ILE A 200 -6.38 5.27 -36.68
CA ILE A 200 -5.56 6.38 -36.16
C ILE A 200 -5.89 6.66 -34.70
N SER A 201 -7.18 6.69 -34.35
CA SER A 201 -7.65 6.90 -32.97
C SER A 201 -7.16 5.78 -32.04
N ALA A 202 -7.15 4.53 -32.50
CA ALA A 202 -6.65 3.39 -31.73
C ALA A 202 -5.14 3.47 -31.49
N ILE A 203 -4.36 3.89 -32.48
CA ILE A 203 -2.91 4.10 -32.34
C ILE A 203 -2.63 5.20 -31.30
N LEU A 204 -3.34 6.33 -31.38
CA LEU A 204 -3.21 7.43 -30.43
C LEU A 204 -3.60 7.00 -29.01
N ALA A 205 -4.72 6.28 -28.85
CA ALA A 205 -5.14 5.72 -27.57
C ALA A 205 -4.07 4.77 -27.00
N GLY A 206 -3.54 3.87 -27.83
CA GLY A 206 -2.47 2.95 -27.43
C GLY A 206 -1.21 3.68 -26.94
N ALA A 207 -0.77 4.70 -27.66
CA ALA A 207 0.38 5.52 -27.27
C ALA A 207 0.15 6.24 -25.93
N LEU A 208 -1.03 6.84 -25.74
CA LEU A 208 -1.41 7.53 -24.50
C LEU A 208 -1.47 6.58 -23.30
N ILE A 209 -2.03 5.38 -23.47
CA ILE A 209 -2.07 4.34 -22.44
C ILE A 209 -0.64 3.94 -22.04
N LEU A 210 0.23 3.76 -23.02
CA LEU A 210 1.61 3.31 -22.79
C LEU A 210 2.42 4.39 -22.03
N ILE A 211 2.34 5.66 -22.47
CA ILE A 211 3.02 6.78 -21.81
C ILE A 211 2.49 6.98 -20.39
N SER A 212 1.17 7.02 -20.20
CA SER A 212 0.57 7.22 -18.87
C SER A 212 0.94 6.10 -17.90
N THR A 213 0.91 4.85 -18.36
CA THR A 213 1.29 3.69 -17.56
C THR A 213 2.76 3.76 -17.14
N ILE A 214 3.68 4.09 -18.06
CA ILE A 214 5.11 4.21 -17.75
C ILE A 214 5.35 5.34 -16.74
N ALA A 215 4.80 6.53 -16.97
CA ALA A 215 4.97 7.68 -16.09
C ALA A 215 4.51 7.37 -14.65
N VAL A 216 3.38 6.68 -14.54
CA VAL A 216 2.82 6.31 -13.24
C VAL A 216 3.64 5.20 -12.58
N LEU A 217 4.11 4.19 -13.32
CA LEU A 217 5.02 3.17 -12.78
C LEU A 217 6.32 3.78 -12.26
N ILE A 218 6.91 4.74 -12.98
CA ILE A 218 8.09 5.48 -12.51
C ILE A 218 7.77 6.24 -11.21
N ASN A 219 6.65 6.96 -11.17
CA ASN A 219 6.23 7.70 -9.97
C ASN A 219 6.01 6.77 -8.76
N THR A 220 5.40 5.59 -8.96
CA THR A 220 5.25 4.61 -7.88
C THR A 220 6.59 4.11 -7.36
N LYS A 221 7.55 3.82 -8.25
CA LYS A 221 8.89 3.38 -7.87
C LYS A 221 9.65 4.47 -7.10
N ILE A 222 9.49 5.74 -7.49
CA ILE A 222 10.07 6.88 -6.76
C ILE A 222 9.43 7.02 -5.37
N ARG A 223 8.10 6.89 -5.27
CA ARG A 223 7.39 6.93 -3.98
C ARG A 223 7.77 5.78 -3.05
N GLU A 224 7.88 4.56 -3.59
CA GLU A 224 8.36 3.37 -2.84
C GLU A 224 9.76 3.64 -2.27
N LYS A 225 10.71 4.15 -3.08
CA LYS A 225 12.06 4.51 -2.62
C LYS A 225 12.07 5.61 -1.56
N LYS A 226 11.29 6.69 -1.73
CA LYS A 226 11.23 7.77 -0.74
C LYS A 226 10.71 7.29 0.61
N LEU A 227 9.71 6.41 0.61
CA LEU A 227 9.16 5.83 1.84
C LEU A 227 10.13 4.84 2.51
N GLN A 228 11.00 4.20 1.74
CA GLN A 228 12.10 3.39 2.27
C GLN A 228 13.23 4.23 2.89
N GLN A 229 13.51 5.43 2.33
CA GLN A 229 14.59 6.32 2.78
C GLN A 229 14.23 7.22 3.97
N LEU A 230 12.95 7.52 4.19
CA LEU A 230 12.47 8.32 5.33
C LEU A 230 12.44 7.51 6.65
N ARG A 231 13.24 6.43 6.75
CA ARG A 231 13.32 5.50 7.87
C ARG A 231 14.78 5.25 8.25
#